data_AF-A0A349HX69-F1
#
_entry.id   AF-A0A349HX69-F1
#
_cell.length_a   1.000
_cell.length_b   1.000
_cell.length_c   1.000
_cell.angle_alpha   90.00
_cell.angle_beta   90.00
_cell.angle_gamma   90.00
#
_symmetry.space_group_name_H-M   'P 1'
#
loop_
_entity.id
_entity.type
_entity.pdbx_description
1 polymer ?
#
loop_
_entity_poly.entity_id
_entity_poly.type
_entity_poly.pdbx_seq_one_letter_code
_entity_poly.pdbx_strand_id
1 'polypeptide(L)'
;WMQKRLIASGVRAINNVVDITNYVMLEYGCPLHAFDADKLDGYLCVRRAEEGEKLVTLDEVERTLTTDSVLIATKDKGVCLGGVFGGANSEIDDNTTSLALEAAYFTPATNRKSARSAGYRSEASARFERGIDIEAVKPALMRAMQLLVEYADAEVVGVVEDGENKLDPLEITLRYPQIKRILGCEIASDRCDNILENLGFKKLGGNAAAAKFLVPSFRAYDVTREIDLIEEIARING
;
A
#
# COMPACT_ATOMS: atom_id res chain seq x y z
N TRP A 1 -15.35 15.78 10.56
CA TRP A 1 -14.08 16.31 10.03
C TRP A 1 -13.53 15.44 8.90
N MET A 2 -13.60 14.11 9.03
CA MET A 2 -13.15 13.13 8.04
C MET A 2 -13.78 13.35 6.66
N GLN A 3 -15.11 13.49 6.59
CA GLN A 3 -15.82 13.81 5.35
C GLN A 3 -15.26 15.03 4.61
N LYS A 4 -14.89 16.10 5.34
CA LYS A 4 -14.30 17.30 4.72
C LYS A 4 -12.93 17.01 4.09
N ARG A 5 -12.12 16.16 4.72
CA ARG A 5 -10.80 15.73 4.20
C ARG A 5 -10.94 14.80 2.99
N LEU A 6 -11.89 13.87 3.03
CA LEU A 6 -12.22 12.99 1.90
C LEU A 6 -12.65 13.80 0.67
N ILE A 7 -13.63 14.69 0.84
CA ILE A 7 -14.15 15.53 -0.26
C ILE A 7 -13.04 16.44 -0.83
N ALA A 8 -12.21 17.03 0.03
CA ALA A 8 -11.08 17.85 -0.42
C ALA A 8 -10.02 17.04 -1.20
N SER A 9 -10.01 15.71 -1.06
CA SER A 9 -9.15 14.78 -1.78
C SER A 9 -9.85 14.11 -2.97
N GLY A 10 -11.05 14.56 -3.34
CA GLY A 10 -11.82 14.00 -4.45
C GLY A 10 -12.60 12.72 -4.14
N VAL A 11 -12.63 12.28 -2.88
CA VAL A 11 -13.34 11.06 -2.47
C VAL A 11 -14.70 11.43 -1.89
N ARG A 12 -15.76 10.82 -2.45
CA ARG A 12 -17.13 10.98 -1.93
C ARG A 12 -17.28 10.19 -0.62
N ALA A 13 -17.91 10.82 0.37
CA ALA A 13 -18.33 10.16 1.60
C ALA A 13 -19.52 9.21 1.35
N ILE A 14 -19.47 8.00 1.90
CA ILE A 14 -20.45 6.92 1.68
C ILE A 14 -21.05 6.48 3.02
N ASN A 15 -20.27 5.80 3.85
CA ASN A 15 -20.63 5.36 5.19
C ASN A 15 -19.39 5.38 6.08
N ASN A 16 -19.57 5.25 7.40
CA ASN A 16 -18.47 5.31 8.37
C ASN A 16 -17.33 4.31 8.07
N VAL A 17 -17.63 3.05 7.74
CA VAL A 17 -16.61 2.02 7.48
C VAL A 17 -15.81 2.34 6.22
N VAL A 18 -16.49 2.60 5.09
CA VAL A 18 -15.85 2.93 3.81
C VAL A 18 -15.11 4.26 3.87
N ASP A 19 -15.66 5.24 4.58
CA ASP A 19 -15.01 6.54 4.78
C ASP A 19 -13.72 6.40 5.60
N ILE A 20 -13.71 5.53 6.61
CA ILE A 20 -12.51 5.25 7.41
C ILE A 20 -11.44 4.56 6.57
N THR A 21 -11.78 3.50 5.82
CA THR A 21 -10.79 2.79 4.99
C THR A 21 -10.22 3.71 3.90
N ASN A 22 -11.06 4.51 3.25
CA ASN A 22 -10.61 5.51 2.29
C ASN A 22 -9.77 6.61 2.94
N TYR A 23 -10.15 7.07 4.13
CA TYR A 23 -9.43 8.11 4.84
C TYR A 23 -8.01 7.63 5.21
N VAL A 24 -7.89 6.42 5.76
CA VAL A 24 -6.60 5.83 6.11
C VAL A 24 -5.77 5.56 4.85
N MET A 25 -6.38 5.14 3.75
CA MET A 25 -5.69 5.02 2.46
C MET A 25 -5.08 6.36 2.01
N LEU A 26 -5.76 7.48 2.22
CA LEU A 26 -5.22 8.80 1.91
C LEU A 26 -4.16 9.26 2.92
N GLU A 27 -4.34 8.95 4.20
CA GLU A 27 -3.45 9.37 5.30
C GLU A 27 -2.12 8.60 5.29
N TYR A 28 -2.16 7.29 5.03
CA TYR A 28 -0.99 6.39 5.06
C TYR A 28 -0.53 5.92 3.68
N GLY A 29 -1.33 6.13 2.64
CA GLY A 29 -1.05 5.59 1.30
C GLY A 29 -1.34 4.10 1.15
N CYS A 30 -1.81 3.41 2.20
CA CYS A 30 -2.09 1.98 2.24
C CYS A 30 -3.61 1.72 2.05
N PRO A 31 -4.05 1.12 0.93
CA PRO A 31 -5.44 0.72 0.77
C PRO A 31 -5.84 -0.33 1.81
N LEU A 32 -7.06 -0.23 2.33
CA LEU A 32 -7.70 -1.23 3.19
C LEU A 32 -9.01 -1.70 2.58
N HIS A 33 -9.47 -2.86 3.03
CA HIS A 33 -10.78 -3.38 2.69
C HIS A 33 -11.52 -3.85 3.95
N ALA A 34 -12.84 -3.74 3.95
CA ALA A 34 -13.68 -4.27 5.02
C ALA A 34 -14.70 -5.23 4.40
N PHE A 35 -14.67 -6.46 4.87
CA PHE A 35 -15.64 -7.49 4.52
C PHE A 35 -16.70 -7.58 5.61
N ASP A 36 -17.91 -7.99 5.24
CA ASP A 36 -18.87 -8.51 6.21
C ASP A 36 -18.36 -9.87 6.71
N ALA A 37 -18.03 -9.94 8.00
CA ALA A 37 -17.44 -11.13 8.59
C ALA A 37 -18.39 -12.34 8.56
N ASP A 38 -19.71 -12.10 8.62
CA ASP A 38 -20.71 -13.17 8.61
C ASP A 38 -20.83 -13.83 7.23
N LYS A 39 -20.36 -13.15 6.17
CA LYS A 39 -20.32 -13.67 4.79
C LYS A 39 -19.06 -14.46 4.45
N LEU A 40 -18.11 -14.60 5.38
CA LEU A 40 -16.80 -15.23 5.16
C LEU A 40 -16.69 -16.68 5.66
N ASP A 41 -17.73 -17.22 6.29
CA ASP A 41 -17.73 -18.58 6.85
C ASP A 41 -16.54 -18.86 7.79
N GLY A 42 -16.04 -17.81 8.46
CA GLY A 42 -14.93 -17.87 9.41
C GLY A 42 -13.57 -18.23 8.80
N TYR A 43 -13.39 -18.07 7.48
CA TYR A 43 -12.14 -18.41 6.81
C TYR A 43 -11.77 -17.41 5.72
N LEU A 44 -10.51 -16.99 5.72
CA LEU A 44 -9.90 -16.23 4.65
C LEU A 44 -8.53 -16.81 4.29
N CYS A 45 -8.23 -16.88 3.01
CA CYS A 45 -6.89 -17.12 2.52
C CYS A 45 -6.58 -16.23 1.30
N VAL A 46 -5.29 -16.07 1.03
CA VAL A 46 -4.80 -15.45 -0.20
C VAL A 46 -4.35 -16.55 -1.13
N ARG A 47 -4.90 -16.61 -2.35
CA ARG A 47 -4.51 -17.59 -3.36
C ARG A 47 -4.57 -17.01 -4.77
N ARG A 48 -4.06 -17.75 -5.74
CA ARG A 48 -4.34 -17.46 -7.15
C ARG A 48 -5.72 -17.98 -7.53
N ALA A 49 -6.35 -17.31 -8.49
CA ALA A 49 -7.56 -17.81 -9.12
C ALA A 49 -7.27 -19.06 -9.94
N GLU A 50 -8.28 -19.92 -10.07
CA GLU A 50 -8.27 -20.97 -11.07
C GLU A 50 -8.56 -20.39 -12.46
N GLU A 51 -8.10 -21.07 -13.51
CA GLU A 51 -8.36 -20.60 -14.88
C GLU A 51 -9.86 -20.68 -15.18
N GLY A 52 -10.46 -19.53 -15.52
CA GLY A 52 -11.90 -19.42 -15.75
C GLY A 52 -12.75 -19.27 -14.49
N GLU A 53 -12.15 -19.14 -13.31
CA GLU A 53 -12.88 -18.85 -12.06
C GLU A 53 -13.68 -17.55 -12.21
N LYS A 54 -14.91 -17.53 -11.70
CA LYS A 54 -15.80 -16.38 -11.83
C LYS A 54 -15.92 -15.62 -10.52
N LEU A 55 -15.91 -14.29 -10.60
CA LEU A 55 -16.20 -13.41 -9.47
C LEU A 55 -17.12 -12.27 -9.92
N VAL A 56 -18.23 -12.09 -9.23
CA VAL A 56 -19.07 -10.89 -9.37
C VAL A 56 -18.52 -9.80 -8.46
N THR A 57 -18.13 -8.67 -9.04
CA THR A 57 -17.57 -7.54 -8.29
C THR A 57 -18.64 -6.55 -7.84
N LEU A 58 -18.28 -5.59 -6.97
CA LEU A 58 -19.19 -4.57 -6.39
C LEU A 58 -19.92 -3.69 -7.43
N ASP A 59 -19.45 -3.67 -8.67
CA ASP A 59 -20.11 -3.02 -9.80
C ASP A 59 -21.13 -3.93 -10.52
N GLU A 60 -21.46 -5.08 -9.91
CA GLU A 60 -22.36 -6.12 -10.42
C GLU A 60 -21.88 -6.78 -11.73
N VAL A 61 -20.60 -6.59 -12.10
CA VAL A 61 -20.02 -7.21 -13.28
C VAL A 61 -19.44 -8.58 -12.93
N GLU A 62 -19.85 -9.63 -13.65
CA GLU A 62 -19.20 -10.94 -13.59
C GLU A 62 -17.88 -10.91 -14.36
N ARG A 63 -16.79 -11.25 -13.68
CA ARG A 63 -15.43 -11.28 -14.24
C ARG A 63 -14.94 -12.72 -14.33
N THR A 64 -14.45 -13.10 -15.49
CA THR A 64 -13.74 -14.37 -15.70
C THR A 64 -12.27 -14.16 -15.41
N LEU A 65 -11.76 -14.87 -14.42
CA LEU A 65 -10.42 -14.71 -13.90
C LEU A 65 -9.45 -15.70 -14.54
N THR A 66 -8.18 -15.33 -14.56
CA THR A 66 -7.06 -16.19 -14.97
C THR A 66 -6.15 -16.47 -13.78
N THR A 67 -5.23 -17.42 -13.94
CA THR A 67 -4.19 -17.73 -12.94
C THR A 67 -3.27 -16.56 -12.55
N ASP A 68 -3.30 -15.45 -13.29
CA ASP A 68 -2.61 -14.20 -12.93
C ASP A 68 -3.34 -13.41 -11.82
N SER A 69 -4.61 -13.70 -11.59
CA SER A 69 -5.45 -12.99 -10.62
C SER A 69 -5.16 -13.49 -9.21
N VAL A 70 -4.96 -12.56 -8.28
CA VAL A 70 -4.83 -12.87 -6.85
C VAL A 70 -6.18 -12.62 -6.19
N LEU A 71 -6.62 -13.61 -5.44
CA LEU A 71 -7.90 -13.58 -4.73
C LEU A 71 -7.67 -13.62 -3.23
N ILE A 72 -8.50 -12.85 -2.54
CA ILE A 72 -8.91 -13.15 -1.18
C ILE A 72 -10.10 -14.09 -1.31
N ALA A 73 -10.03 -15.22 -0.62
CA ALA A 73 -10.99 -16.31 -0.78
C ALA A 73 -11.40 -16.91 0.56
N THR A 74 -12.65 -17.35 0.63
CA THR A 74 -13.10 -18.33 1.62
C THR A 74 -12.60 -19.73 1.25
N LYS A 75 -13.01 -20.77 1.98
CA LYS A 75 -12.68 -22.16 1.62
C LYS A 75 -13.23 -22.54 0.24
N ASP A 76 -14.40 -22.02 -0.12
CA ASP A 76 -15.17 -22.50 -1.26
C ASP A 76 -15.12 -21.55 -2.47
N LYS A 77 -14.89 -20.26 -2.26
CA LYS A 77 -15.00 -19.24 -3.31
C LYS A 77 -14.14 -18.01 -3.07
N GLY A 78 -13.71 -17.36 -4.16
CA GLY A 78 -13.18 -16.01 -4.13
C GLY A 78 -14.21 -14.99 -3.62
N VAL A 79 -13.74 -14.01 -2.86
CA VAL A 79 -14.57 -12.92 -2.31
C VAL A 79 -14.05 -11.53 -2.66
N CYS A 80 -12.80 -11.40 -3.09
CA CYS A 80 -12.24 -10.14 -3.56
C CYS A 80 -11.04 -10.39 -4.47
N LEU A 81 -10.86 -9.54 -5.48
CA LEU A 81 -9.60 -9.44 -6.20
C LEU A 81 -8.61 -8.64 -5.36
N GLY A 82 -7.63 -9.33 -4.78
CA GLY A 82 -6.70 -8.80 -3.79
C GLY A 82 -6.01 -7.51 -4.24
N GLY A 83 -6.27 -6.43 -3.51
CA GLY A 83 -5.74 -5.10 -3.82
C GLY A 83 -6.22 -4.51 -5.15
N VAL A 84 -7.32 -5.02 -5.73
CA VAL A 84 -7.90 -4.52 -6.96
C VAL A 84 -9.36 -4.13 -6.74
N PHE A 85 -10.25 -5.07 -6.44
CA PHE A 85 -11.67 -4.76 -6.34
C PHE A 85 -12.44 -5.79 -5.52
N GLY A 86 -13.35 -5.32 -4.67
CA GLY A 86 -14.17 -6.16 -3.81
C GLY A 86 -15.17 -7.00 -4.61
N GLY A 87 -15.47 -8.20 -4.12
CA GLY A 87 -16.58 -9.01 -4.61
C GLY A 87 -17.89 -8.61 -3.95
N ALA A 88 -18.98 -8.67 -4.70
CA ALA A 88 -20.32 -8.37 -4.18
C ALA A 88 -20.80 -9.38 -3.12
N ASN A 89 -20.23 -10.59 -3.13
CA ASN A 89 -20.61 -11.67 -2.22
C ASN A 89 -20.10 -11.51 -0.77
N SER A 90 -19.28 -10.51 -0.49
CA SER A 90 -18.69 -10.26 0.83
C SER A 90 -18.77 -8.79 1.25
N GLU A 91 -19.53 -8.00 0.49
CA GLU A 91 -19.70 -6.56 0.73
C GLU A 91 -20.38 -6.30 2.08
N ILE A 92 -20.09 -5.14 2.66
CA ILE A 92 -20.84 -4.65 3.80
C ILE A 92 -22.15 -4.03 3.30
N ASP A 93 -23.25 -4.37 3.98
CA ASP A 93 -24.58 -3.77 3.79
C ASP A 93 -25.20 -3.30 5.11
N ASP A 94 -26.42 -2.76 5.06
CA ASP A 94 -27.13 -2.20 6.21
C ASP A 94 -27.40 -3.21 7.36
N ASN A 95 -27.26 -4.51 7.12
CA ASN A 95 -27.41 -5.57 8.11
C ASN A 95 -26.06 -6.03 8.71
N THR A 96 -24.94 -5.49 8.22
CA THR A 96 -23.60 -5.88 8.69
C THR A 96 -23.44 -5.48 10.15
N THR A 97 -23.13 -6.46 11.00
CA THR A 97 -22.82 -6.21 12.43
C THR A 97 -21.38 -6.52 12.78
N SER A 98 -20.71 -7.35 11.98
CA SER A 98 -19.36 -7.83 12.21
C SER A 98 -18.48 -7.58 10.98
N LEU A 99 -17.26 -7.08 11.20
CA LEU A 99 -16.33 -6.72 10.12
C LEU A 99 -15.07 -7.56 10.18
N ALA A 100 -14.59 -8.01 9.02
CA ALA A 100 -13.21 -8.44 8.85
C ALA A 100 -12.46 -7.35 8.09
N LEU A 101 -11.55 -6.67 8.79
CA LEU A 101 -10.75 -5.58 8.24
C LEU A 101 -9.42 -6.13 7.69
N GLU A 102 -9.14 -5.84 6.43
CA GLU A 102 -7.92 -6.22 5.72
C GLU A 102 -7.01 -5.01 5.51
N ALA A 103 -5.75 -5.17 5.88
CA ALA A 103 -4.63 -4.40 5.35
C ALA A 103 -3.57 -5.39 4.87
N ALA A 104 -3.16 -5.26 3.61
CA ALA A 104 -2.25 -6.22 3.00
C ALA A 104 -1.22 -5.51 2.12
N TYR A 105 -0.13 -6.21 1.85
CA TYR A 105 0.88 -5.81 0.87
C TYR A 105 0.85 -6.75 -0.33
N PHE A 106 0.44 -6.22 -1.49
CA PHE A 106 0.55 -6.90 -2.77
C PHE A 106 1.71 -6.32 -3.57
N THR A 107 2.61 -7.18 -4.08
CA THR A 107 3.75 -6.69 -4.85
C THR A 107 3.29 -5.96 -6.12
N PRO A 108 3.97 -4.87 -6.53
CA PRO A 108 3.57 -4.07 -7.68
C PRO A 108 3.39 -4.88 -8.97
N ALA A 109 4.28 -5.84 -9.21
CA ALA A 109 4.24 -6.69 -10.39
C ALA A 109 3.01 -7.62 -10.39
N THR A 110 2.71 -8.25 -9.25
CA THR A 110 1.57 -9.17 -9.14
C THR A 110 0.25 -8.41 -9.19
N ASN A 111 0.13 -7.29 -8.47
CA ASN A 111 -1.11 -6.51 -8.47
C ASN A 111 -1.41 -5.95 -9.88
N ARG A 112 -0.39 -5.50 -10.62
CA ARG A 112 -0.56 -5.05 -12.02
C ARG A 112 -1.07 -6.15 -12.95
N LYS A 113 -0.59 -7.39 -12.78
CA LYS A 113 -1.08 -8.54 -13.56
C LYS A 113 -2.54 -8.85 -13.21
N SER A 114 -2.86 -8.88 -11.91
CA SER A 114 -4.21 -9.15 -11.41
C SER A 114 -5.24 -8.08 -11.83
N ALA A 115 -4.88 -6.80 -11.78
CA ALA A 115 -5.77 -5.72 -12.24
C ALA A 115 -6.02 -5.81 -13.76
N ARG A 116 -4.97 -6.11 -14.53
CA ARG A 116 -5.07 -6.27 -15.97
C ARG A 116 -5.91 -7.48 -16.37
N SER A 117 -5.76 -8.62 -15.70
CA SER A 117 -6.57 -9.82 -15.98
C SER A 117 -8.05 -9.57 -15.71
N ALA A 118 -8.38 -8.81 -14.67
CA ALA A 118 -9.75 -8.44 -14.33
C ALA A 118 -10.36 -7.34 -15.23
N GLY A 119 -9.54 -6.65 -16.05
CA GLY A 119 -9.99 -5.55 -16.90
C GLY A 119 -10.45 -4.31 -16.13
N TYR A 120 -10.02 -4.15 -14.88
CA TYR A 120 -10.44 -3.06 -14.00
C TYR A 120 -9.27 -2.49 -13.21
N ARG A 121 -9.25 -1.16 -13.03
CA ARG A 121 -8.22 -0.45 -12.29
C ARG A 121 -8.87 0.49 -11.28
N SER A 122 -8.71 0.19 -10.00
CA SER A 122 -9.23 1.00 -8.89
C SER A 122 -8.17 1.97 -8.37
N GLU A 123 -8.56 2.84 -7.44
CA GLU A 123 -7.58 3.64 -6.68
C GLU A 123 -6.64 2.76 -5.86
N ALA A 124 -7.15 1.67 -5.28
CA ALA A 124 -6.34 0.70 -4.54
C ALA A 124 -5.29 0.06 -5.46
N SER A 125 -5.70 -0.48 -6.62
CA SER A 125 -4.78 -1.12 -7.56
C SER A 125 -3.77 -0.12 -8.09
N ALA A 126 -4.18 1.12 -8.36
CA ALA A 126 -3.27 2.19 -8.80
C ALA A 126 -2.16 2.48 -7.78
N ARG A 127 -2.43 2.34 -6.48
CA ARG A 127 -1.43 2.50 -5.41
C ARG A 127 -0.53 1.27 -5.31
N PHE A 128 -1.11 0.08 -5.21
CA PHE A 128 -0.34 -1.17 -5.16
C PHE A 128 0.57 -1.35 -6.38
N GLU A 129 0.11 -1.02 -7.60
CA GLU A 129 0.89 -1.07 -8.84
C GLU A 129 2.13 -0.17 -8.86
N ARG A 130 2.12 0.90 -8.07
CA ARG A 130 3.25 1.84 -7.91
C ARG A 130 4.17 1.43 -6.77
N GLY A 131 3.68 0.60 -5.84
CA GLY A 131 4.34 0.27 -4.59
C GLY A 131 3.80 1.14 -3.46
N ILE A 132 3.20 0.49 -2.47
CA ILE A 132 2.92 1.10 -1.17
C ILE A 132 4.09 0.81 -0.23
N ASP A 133 4.17 1.57 0.86
CA ASP A 133 5.10 1.28 1.95
C ASP A 133 4.62 0.03 2.72
N ILE A 134 5.38 -1.06 2.66
CA ILE A 134 5.05 -2.31 3.38
C ILE A 134 5.09 -2.10 4.91
N GLU A 135 5.97 -1.21 5.40
CA GLU A 135 6.08 -0.95 6.84
C GLU A 135 4.90 -0.10 7.34
N ALA A 136 4.16 0.54 6.44
CA ALA A 136 2.95 1.30 6.75
C ALA A 136 1.68 0.44 6.89
N VAL A 137 1.70 -0.83 6.46
CA VAL A 137 0.53 -1.72 6.46
C VAL A 137 -0.04 -1.89 7.87
N LYS A 138 0.80 -2.26 8.83
CA LYS A 138 0.39 -2.47 10.22
C LYS A 138 -0.03 -1.17 10.93
N PRO A 139 0.72 -0.05 10.82
CA PRO A 139 0.25 1.25 11.29
C PRO A 139 -1.09 1.69 10.68
N ALA A 140 -1.31 1.46 9.39
CA ALA A 140 -2.57 1.78 8.72
C ALA A 140 -3.73 0.95 9.26
N LEU A 141 -3.54 -0.37 9.46
CA LEU A 141 -4.55 -1.23 10.08
C LEU A 141 -4.91 -0.73 11.49
N MET A 142 -3.90 -0.45 12.33
CA MET A 142 -4.10 0.07 13.69
C MET A 142 -4.85 1.40 13.68
N ARG A 143 -4.53 2.29 12.72
CA ARG A 143 -5.22 3.56 12.55
C ARG A 143 -6.70 3.37 12.17
N ALA A 144 -6.98 2.47 11.24
CA ALA A 144 -8.36 2.17 10.85
C ALA A 144 -9.16 1.56 12.01
N MET A 145 -8.57 0.62 12.75
CA MET A 145 -9.17 0.05 13.96
C MET A 145 -9.49 1.12 15.01
N GLN A 146 -8.56 2.03 15.27
CA GLN A 146 -8.78 3.14 16.19
C GLN A 146 -9.99 3.99 15.77
N LEU A 147 -10.07 4.35 14.48
CA LEU A 147 -11.16 5.17 13.94
C LEU A 147 -12.50 4.42 13.94
N LEU A 148 -12.50 3.10 13.72
CA LEU A 148 -13.71 2.28 13.80
C LEU A 148 -14.24 2.21 15.23
N VAL A 149 -13.37 2.06 16.23
CA VAL A 149 -13.76 2.11 17.64
C VAL A 149 -14.35 3.49 17.98
N GLU A 150 -13.73 4.57 17.49
CA GLU A 150 -14.15 5.94 17.82
C GLU A 150 -15.44 6.39 17.10
N TYR A 151 -15.65 5.97 15.86
CA TYR A 151 -16.69 6.52 14.98
C TYR A 151 -17.70 5.51 14.45
N ALA A 152 -17.51 4.21 14.71
CA ALA A 152 -18.41 3.15 14.29
C ALA A 152 -18.82 2.22 15.45
N ASP A 153 -18.55 2.62 16.70
CA ASP A 153 -18.85 1.85 17.92
C ASP A 153 -18.34 0.39 17.85
N ALA A 154 -17.24 0.18 17.12
CA ALA A 154 -16.69 -1.15 16.90
C ALA A 154 -15.94 -1.65 18.14
N GLU A 155 -16.01 -2.96 18.41
CA GLU A 155 -15.17 -3.65 19.39
C GLU A 155 -14.14 -4.51 18.66
N VAL A 156 -12.86 -4.37 19.04
CA VAL A 156 -11.77 -5.19 18.48
C VAL A 156 -11.75 -6.55 19.19
N VAL A 157 -12.17 -7.59 18.48
CA VAL A 157 -12.20 -8.97 19.01
C VAL A 157 -10.87 -9.71 18.84
N GLY A 158 -10.03 -9.31 17.88
CA GLY A 158 -8.75 -9.95 17.61
C GLY A 158 -8.05 -9.42 16.38
N VAL A 159 -6.79 -9.83 16.19
CA VAL A 159 -5.97 -9.51 15.03
C VAL A 159 -5.21 -10.76 14.63
N VAL A 160 -5.18 -11.05 13.33
CA VAL A 160 -4.36 -12.11 12.73
C VAL A 160 -3.37 -11.44 11.78
N GLU A 161 -2.13 -11.93 11.78
CA GLU A 161 -1.05 -11.44 10.91
C GLU A 161 -0.37 -12.66 10.29
N ASP A 162 -0.19 -12.62 8.97
CA ASP A 162 0.58 -13.61 8.20
C ASP A 162 1.60 -12.88 7.30
N GLY A 163 2.78 -13.49 7.17
CA GLY A 163 3.92 -12.87 6.49
C GLY A 163 4.70 -11.86 7.34
N GLU A 164 5.61 -11.12 6.69
CA GLU A 164 6.48 -10.13 7.32
C GLU A 164 6.27 -8.74 6.70
N ASN A 165 5.87 -7.77 7.53
CA ASN A 165 5.66 -6.37 7.13
C ASN A 165 6.98 -5.57 7.10
N LYS A 166 8.04 -6.13 6.52
CA LYS A 166 9.37 -5.52 6.46
C LYS A 166 10.05 -5.81 5.13
N LEU A 167 10.87 -4.87 4.67
CA LEU A 167 11.80 -5.12 3.57
C LEU A 167 13.18 -5.46 4.11
N ASP A 168 13.92 -6.22 3.32
CA ASP A 168 15.36 -6.33 3.52
C ASP A 168 15.99 -4.93 3.43
N PRO A 169 16.86 -4.54 4.39
CA PRO A 169 17.49 -3.24 4.39
C PRO A 169 18.26 -2.96 3.09
N LEU A 170 17.90 -1.87 2.42
CA LEU A 170 18.60 -1.42 1.23
C LEU A 170 19.57 -0.30 1.58
N GLU A 171 20.86 -0.59 1.49
CA GLU A 171 21.93 0.35 1.76
C GLU A 171 22.60 0.80 0.46
N ILE A 172 22.68 2.10 0.23
CA ILE A 172 23.31 2.69 -0.95
C ILE A 172 24.46 3.59 -0.51
N THR A 173 25.61 3.42 -1.16
CA THR A 173 26.76 4.31 -0.96
C THR A 173 26.75 5.44 -1.98
N LEU A 174 26.75 6.68 -1.50
CA LEU A 174 26.94 7.89 -2.27
C LEU A 174 28.40 8.32 -2.21
N ARG A 175 29.08 8.34 -3.36
CA ARG A 175 30.42 8.91 -3.49
C ARG A 175 30.30 10.36 -3.94
N TYR A 176 30.67 11.32 -3.09
CA TYR A 176 30.52 12.74 -3.40
C TYR A 176 31.14 13.18 -4.74
N PRO A 177 32.30 12.64 -5.18
CA PRO A 177 32.85 12.97 -6.50
C PRO A 177 31.94 12.62 -7.69
N GLN A 178 31.00 11.67 -7.52
CA GLN A 178 30.04 11.30 -8.56
C GLN A 178 29.03 12.41 -8.86
N ILE A 179 28.73 13.24 -7.86
CA ILE A 179 27.80 14.36 -8.00
C ILE A 179 28.34 15.34 -9.05
N LYS A 180 29.58 15.81 -8.89
CA LYS A 180 30.22 16.68 -9.88
C LYS A 180 30.37 16.01 -11.24
N ARG A 181 30.70 14.72 -11.27
CA ARG A 181 30.85 13.97 -12.52
C ARG A 181 29.54 13.89 -13.32
N ILE A 182 28.41 13.72 -12.64
CA ILE A 182 27.10 13.51 -13.27
C ILE A 182 26.37 14.83 -13.51
N LEU A 183 26.33 15.72 -12.51
CA LEU A 183 25.59 16.98 -12.57
C LEU A 183 26.39 18.14 -13.16
N GLY A 184 27.73 18.04 -13.19
CA GLY A 184 28.61 19.11 -13.66
C GLY A 184 28.81 20.25 -12.66
N CYS A 185 28.18 20.20 -11.49
CA CYS A 185 28.31 21.20 -10.43
C CYS A 185 28.85 20.58 -9.13
N GLU A 186 29.49 21.41 -8.30
CA GLU A 186 29.89 21.00 -6.96
C GLU A 186 28.78 21.30 -5.96
N ILE A 187 28.42 20.28 -5.17
CA ILE A 187 27.52 20.41 -4.03
C ILE A 187 28.31 19.91 -2.81
N ALA A 188 28.33 20.70 -1.75
CA ALA A 188 29.05 20.35 -0.53
C ALA A 188 28.47 19.07 0.10
N SER A 189 29.32 18.20 0.63
CA SER A 189 28.93 16.88 1.14
C SER A 189 27.93 16.97 2.30
N ASP A 190 28.10 17.94 3.18
CA ASP A 190 27.18 18.25 4.28
C ASP A 190 25.78 18.61 3.76
N ARG A 191 25.69 19.40 2.68
CA ARG A 191 24.41 19.71 2.02
C ARG A 191 23.77 18.47 1.41
N CYS A 192 24.56 17.61 0.77
CA CYS A 192 24.06 16.36 0.19
C CYS A 192 23.46 15.46 1.27
N ASP A 193 24.17 15.29 2.38
CA ASP A 193 23.72 14.49 3.51
C ASP A 193 22.44 15.06 4.11
N ASN A 194 22.40 16.38 4.36
CA ASN A 194 21.21 17.06 4.90
C ASN A 194 19.98 16.90 4.00
N ILE A 195 20.14 16.96 2.67
CA ILE A 195 19.03 16.74 1.73
C ILE A 195 18.47 15.33 1.89
N LEU A 196 19.35 14.31 1.85
CA LEU A 196 18.93 12.92 1.97
C LEU A 196 18.31 12.62 3.34
N GLU A 197 18.87 13.14 4.43
CA GLU A 197 18.31 12.95 5.78
C GLU A 197 16.93 13.59 5.92
N ASN A 198 16.70 14.78 5.37
CA ASN A 198 15.38 15.42 5.34
C ASN A 198 14.35 14.66 4.48
N LEU A 199 14.80 13.90 3.48
CA LEU A 199 13.96 13.02 2.67
C LEU A 199 13.70 11.66 3.35
N GLY A 200 14.24 11.44 4.55
CA GLY A 200 14.04 10.22 5.35
C GLY A 200 15.12 9.16 5.19
N PHE A 201 16.16 9.39 4.39
CA PHE A 201 17.30 8.47 4.31
C PHE A 201 18.14 8.55 5.57
N LYS A 202 18.46 7.41 6.17
CA LYS A 202 19.29 7.39 7.39
C LYS A 202 20.76 7.19 7.02
N LYS A 203 21.62 8.16 7.35
CA LYS A 203 23.07 7.99 7.20
C LYS A 203 23.58 6.94 8.19
N LEU A 204 24.23 5.91 7.67
CA LEU A 204 24.80 4.81 8.46
C LEU A 204 26.26 5.04 8.83
N GLY A 205 26.95 5.89 8.08
CA GLY A 205 28.36 6.19 8.27
C GLY A 205 28.99 6.74 6.99
N GLY A 206 30.22 7.22 7.07
CA GLY A 206 30.93 7.77 5.92
C GLY A 206 32.29 8.35 6.28
N ASN A 207 32.94 8.90 5.26
CA ASN A 207 34.20 9.64 5.34
C ASN A 207 34.16 10.85 4.40
N ALA A 208 35.29 11.52 4.20
CA ALA A 208 35.37 12.71 3.35
C ALA A 208 35.01 12.46 1.86
N ALA A 209 35.09 11.23 1.38
CA ALA A 209 34.86 10.88 -0.03
C ALA A 209 33.49 10.25 -0.30
N ALA A 210 32.86 9.61 0.70
CA ALA A 210 31.60 8.90 0.52
C ALA A 210 30.82 8.73 1.84
N ALA A 211 29.50 8.58 1.72
CA ALA A 211 28.62 8.18 2.81
C ALA A 211 27.68 7.05 2.38
N LYS A 212 27.27 6.24 3.35
CA LYS A 212 26.31 5.15 3.18
C LYS A 212 24.97 5.55 3.80
N PHE A 213 23.89 5.32 3.07
CA PHE A 213 22.53 5.63 3.46
C PHE A 213 21.66 4.38 3.43
N LEU A 214 20.83 4.23 4.45
CA LEU A 214 19.70 3.30 4.46
C LEU A 214 18.52 3.97 3.75
N VAL A 215 17.99 3.29 2.74
CA VAL A 215 16.79 3.73 2.00
C VAL A 215 15.56 3.48 2.88
N PRO A 216 14.69 4.48 3.09
CA PRO A 216 13.46 4.26 3.82
C PRO A 216 12.49 3.38 3.00
N SER A 217 11.67 2.58 3.67
CA SER A 217 10.79 1.57 3.05
C SER A 217 9.86 2.16 1.97
N PHE A 218 9.32 3.37 2.20
CA PHE A 218 8.47 4.07 1.23
C PHE A 218 9.20 4.52 -0.06
N ARG A 219 10.53 4.40 -0.14
CA ARG A 219 11.37 4.69 -1.33
C ARG A 219 12.05 3.46 -1.92
N ALA A 220 11.78 2.27 -1.40
CA ALA A 220 12.50 1.06 -1.79
C ALA A 220 12.27 0.64 -3.25
N TYR A 221 11.22 1.14 -3.92
CA TYR A 221 10.91 0.80 -5.32
C TYR A 221 11.51 1.77 -6.34
N ASP A 222 11.83 3.00 -5.96
CA ASP A 222 12.35 4.03 -6.87
C ASP A 222 13.81 4.40 -6.58
N VAL A 223 14.32 4.15 -5.37
CA VAL A 223 15.71 4.43 -5.00
C VAL A 223 16.45 3.14 -4.72
N THR A 224 17.23 2.68 -5.70
CA THR A 224 17.89 1.37 -5.67
C THR A 224 19.40 1.42 -5.88
N ARG A 225 19.92 2.55 -6.38
CA ARG A 225 21.32 2.73 -6.76
C ARG A 225 21.78 4.14 -6.42
N GLU A 226 23.10 4.34 -6.48
CA GLU A 226 23.74 5.63 -6.21
C GLU A 226 23.19 6.77 -7.09
N ILE A 227 22.91 6.50 -8.37
CA ILE A 227 22.38 7.52 -9.28
C ILE A 227 21.02 8.07 -8.83
N ASP A 228 20.22 7.24 -8.15
CA ASP A 228 18.90 7.62 -7.67
C ASP A 228 19.05 8.59 -6.47
N LEU A 229 20.07 8.41 -5.61
CA LEU A 229 20.41 9.41 -4.58
C LEU A 229 20.90 10.73 -5.17
N ILE A 230 21.66 10.67 -6.28
CA ILE A 230 22.16 11.87 -6.96
C ILE A 230 21.00 12.65 -7.60
N GLU A 231 20.02 11.96 -8.17
CA GLU A 231 18.80 12.57 -8.71
C GLU A 231 18.01 13.28 -7.59
N GLU A 232 17.83 12.64 -6.43
CA GLU A 232 17.17 13.26 -5.28
C GLU A 232 17.89 14.52 -4.79
N ILE A 233 19.23 14.49 -4.74
CA ILE A 233 20.04 15.65 -4.41
C ILE A 233 19.85 16.76 -5.44
N ALA A 234 19.92 16.45 -6.73
CA ALA A 234 19.74 17.43 -7.81
C ALA A 234 18.35 18.07 -7.73
N ARG A 235 17.30 17.26 -7.58
CA ARG A 235 15.90 17.68 -7.53
C ARG A 235 15.61 18.67 -6.40
N ILE A 236 16.19 18.45 -5.22
CA ILE A 236 16.02 19.35 -4.07
C ILE A 236 16.96 20.54 -4.11
N ASN A 237 18.16 20.38 -4.67
CA ASN A 237 19.13 21.45 -4.74
C ASN A 237 18.70 22.58 -5.71
N GLY A 238 18.03 22.22 -6.81
CA GLY A 238 17.75 23.11 -7.93
C GLY A 238 18.83 23.04 -9.00
#